data_AF-A0A5X9QJM6-F1
#
_entry.id   AF-A0A5X9QJM6-F1
#
_cell.length_a   1.000
_cell.length_b   1.000
_cell.length_c   1.000
_cell.angle_alpha   90.00
_cell.angle_beta   90.00
_cell.angle_gamma   90.00
#
_symmetry.space_group_name_H-M   'P 1'
#
loop_
_entity.id
_entity.type
_entity.pdbx_description
1 polymer ?
#
loop_
_entity_poly.entity_id
_entity_poly.type
_entity_poly.pdbx_seq_one_letter_code
_entity_poly.pdbx_strand_id
1 'polypeptide(L)'
;MKLRNAISLYFTLLLVGFSFRYCPAWDKALNKLLDNGTLLEVKSGIALFEYEAQIYEIFVGAGFRHFGYLVGFNDEAIDGNLMRRPSFRTMDRLQRVVTAEIARVAKEKEREMRGILKSLLSE
;
A
#
# COMPACT_ATOMS: atom_id res chain seq x y z
N MET A 1 20.98 -27.28 -22.33
CA MET A 1 20.21 -27.14 -21.07
C MET A 1 19.29 -25.94 -21.21
N LYS A 2 17.97 -26.16 -21.18
CA LYS A 2 16.96 -25.30 -21.84
C LYS A 2 16.71 -24.00 -21.07
N LEU A 3 16.59 -22.88 -21.79
CA LEU A 3 16.20 -21.53 -21.34
C LEU A 3 15.00 -21.52 -20.35
N ARG A 4 14.15 -22.53 -20.45
CA ARG A 4 12.99 -22.81 -19.58
C ARG A 4 13.37 -22.97 -18.09
N ASN A 5 14.54 -23.54 -17.79
CA ASN A 5 15.00 -23.69 -16.40
C ASN A 5 15.49 -22.37 -15.79
N ALA A 6 16.06 -21.47 -16.61
CA ALA A 6 16.51 -20.16 -16.13
C ALA A 6 15.34 -19.26 -15.75
N ILE A 7 14.26 -19.26 -16.54
CA ILE A 7 13.01 -18.53 -16.22
C ILE A 7 12.37 -19.10 -14.95
N SER A 8 12.33 -20.43 -14.82
CA SER A 8 11.83 -21.08 -13.60
C SER A 8 12.65 -20.68 -12.38
N LEU A 9 13.99 -20.73 -12.44
CA LEU A 9 14.87 -20.34 -11.34
C LEU A 9 14.73 -18.84 -10.98
N TYR A 10 14.54 -17.96 -11.98
CA TYR A 10 14.30 -16.54 -11.75
C TYR A 10 12.97 -16.30 -11.03
N PHE A 11 11.90 -17.00 -11.42
CA PHE A 11 10.61 -16.96 -10.72
C PHE A 11 10.69 -17.53 -9.31
N THR A 12 11.43 -18.63 -9.10
CA THR A 12 11.63 -19.22 -7.78
C THR A 12 12.44 -18.29 -6.87
N LEU A 13 13.52 -17.66 -7.37
CA LEU A 13 14.31 -16.66 -6.63
C LEU A 13 13.50 -15.40 -6.31
N LEU A 14 12.64 -14.95 -7.24
CA LEU A 14 11.70 -13.86 -6.98
C LEU A 14 10.73 -14.22 -5.85
N LEU A 15 10.20 -15.45 -5.81
CA LEU A 15 9.28 -15.89 -4.77
C LEU A 15 9.94 -16.07 -3.39
N VAL A 16 11.22 -16.46 -3.33
CA VAL A 16 12.00 -16.52 -2.09
C VAL A 16 12.29 -15.12 -1.52
N GLY A 17 12.31 -14.10 -2.39
CA GLY A 17 12.55 -12.71 -1.99
C GLY A 17 11.35 -11.95 -1.42
N PHE A 18 10.13 -12.51 -1.37
CA PHE A 18 8.97 -11.84 -0.77
C PHE A 18 8.64 -12.44 0.59
N SER A 19 8.40 -11.57 1.58
CA SER A 19 8.18 -12.01 2.96
C SER A 19 6.85 -12.70 3.19
N PHE A 20 5.88 -12.54 2.29
CA PHE A 20 4.54 -13.11 2.45
C PHE A 20 4.09 -13.89 1.23
N ARG A 21 3.42 -15.01 1.49
CA ARG A 21 2.83 -15.86 0.44
C ARG A 21 1.70 -15.11 -0.26
N TYR A 22 1.62 -15.32 -1.58
CA TYR A 22 0.50 -14.83 -2.37
C TYR A 22 -0.82 -15.44 -1.87
N CYS A 23 -1.85 -14.61 -1.73
CA CYS A 23 -3.21 -15.07 -1.43
C CYS A 23 -4.20 -14.47 -2.43
N PRO A 24 -4.90 -15.30 -3.23
CA PRO A 24 -5.89 -14.82 -4.20
C PRO A 24 -7.12 -14.21 -3.52
N ALA A 25 -7.50 -14.69 -2.32
CA ALA A 25 -8.60 -14.11 -1.57
C ALA A 25 -8.28 -12.68 -1.11
N TRP A 26 -7.07 -12.46 -0.58
CA TRP A 26 -6.59 -11.13 -0.22
C TRP A 26 -6.46 -10.23 -1.46
N ASP A 27 -5.91 -10.75 -2.55
CA ASP A 27 -5.80 -10.00 -3.81
C ASP A 27 -7.16 -9.49 -4.33
N LYS A 28 -8.20 -10.33 -4.26
CA LYS A 28 -9.56 -9.93 -4.62
C LYS A 28 -10.14 -8.91 -3.65
N ALA A 29 -9.94 -9.10 -2.34
CA ALA A 29 -10.41 -8.17 -1.32
C ALA A 29 -9.76 -6.78 -1.47
N LEU A 30 -8.44 -6.75 -1.68
CA LEU A 30 -7.71 -5.50 -1.89
C LEU A 30 -8.12 -4.80 -3.20
N ASN A 31 -8.38 -5.53 -4.29
CA ASN A 31 -8.90 -4.88 -5.49
C ASN A 31 -10.27 -4.23 -5.25
N LYS A 32 -11.19 -4.91 -4.54
CA LYS A 32 -12.47 -4.32 -4.16
C LYS A 32 -12.30 -3.05 -3.33
N LEU A 33 -11.37 -3.08 -2.38
CA LEU A 33 -11.04 -1.93 -1.55
C LEU A 33 -10.49 -0.76 -2.39
N LEU A 34 -9.65 -1.05 -3.40
CA LEU A 34 -9.13 -0.04 -4.32
C LEU A 34 -10.18 0.47 -5.34
N ASP A 35 -11.20 -0.33 -5.63
CA ASP A 35 -12.29 0.03 -6.55
C ASP A 35 -13.36 0.89 -5.84
N ASN A 36 -13.73 0.49 -4.62
CA ASN A 36 -14.94 0.98 -3.96
C ASN A 36 -14.68 1.61 -2.58
N GLY A 37 -13.49 1.41 -2.02
CA GLY A 37 -13.12 1.97 -0.72
C GLY A 37 -12.61 3.40 -0.83
N THR A 38 -12.67 4.11 0.29
CA THR A 38 -12.12 5.45 0.44
C THR A 38 -10.76 5.35 1.12
N LEU A 39 -9.71 5.87 0.48
CA LEU A 39 -8.42 6.05 1.14
C LEU A 39 -8.54 7.26 2.08
N LEU A 40 -8.47 7.01 3.39
CA LEU A 40 -8.60 8.04 4.42
C LEU A 40 -7.28 8.78 4.63
N GLU A 41 -6.18 8.03 4.78
CA GLU A 41 -4.85 8.60 4.96
C GLU A 41 -3.75 7.63 4.59
N VAL A 42 -2.55 8.18 4.37
CA VAL A 42 -1.30 7.42 4.31
C VAL A 42 -0.33 8.01 5.30
N LYS A 43 0.00 7.26 6.35
CA LYS A 43 0.85 7.74 7.45
C LYS A 43 1.76 6.63 7.96
N SER A 44 3.01 6.96 8.25
CA SER A 44 3.99 6.03 8.83
C SER A 44 4.14 4.71 8.06
N GLY A 45 3.92 4.73 6.75
CA GLY A 45 3.97 3.51 5.93
C GLY A 45 2.74 2.62 6.01
N ILE A 46 1.62 3.15 6.50
CA ILE A 46 0.31 2.48 6.54
C ILE A 46 -0.65 3.31 5.70
N ALA A 47 -1.38 2.66 4.81
CA ALA A 47 -2.51 3.23 4.10
C ALA A 47 -3.80 2.77 4.78
N LEU A 48 -4.59 3.73 5.24
CA LEU A 48 -5.85 3.51 5.93
C LEU A 48 -7.00 3.63 4.94
N PHE A 49 -7.76 2.55 4.76
CA PHE A 49 -8.93 2.55 3.89
C PHE A 49 -10.20 2.30 4.68
N GLU A 50 -11.29 2.94 4.28
CA GLU A 50 -12.64 2.65 4.73
C GLU A 50 -13.42 1.96 3.61
N TYR A 51 -14.12 0.88 3.94
CA TYR A 51 -15.08 0.24 3.05
C TYR A 51 -16.15 -0.48 3.86
N GLU A 52 -17.43 -0.29 3.52
CA GLU A 52 -18.57 -0.86 4.25
C GLU A 52 -18.55 -0.60 5.78
N ALA A 53 -18.15 0.62 6.18
CA ALA A 53 -17.95 1.03 7.59
C ALA A 53 -16.92 0.17 8.34
N GLN A 54 -15.97 -0.44 7.62
CA GLN A 54 -14.84 -1.17 8.18
C GLN A 54 -13.55 -0.46 7.81
N ILE A 55 -12.58 -0.50 8.72
CA ILE A 55 -11.27 0.14 8.55
C ILE A 55 -10.23 -0.94 8.25
N TYR A 56 -9.47 -0.73 7.19
CA TYR A 56 -8.42 -1.61 6.72
C TYR A 56 -7.08 -0.89 6.76
N GLU A 57 -6.12 -1.47 7.47
CA GLU A 57 -4.76 -0.95 7.55
C GLU A 57 -3.84 -1.78 6.68
N ILE A 58 -3.28 -1.16 5.65
CA ILE A 58 -2.43 -1.84 4.66
C ILE A 58 -1.03 -1.28 4.73
N PHE A 59 -0.05 -2.18 4.84
CA PHE A 59 1.34 -1.76 4.89
C PHE A 59 1.87 -1.37 3.51
N VAL A 60 2.38 -0.15 3.42
CA VAL A 60 2.89 0.52 2.21
C VAL A 60 4.25 1.19 2.44
N GLY A 61 4.86 0.97 3.61
CA GLY A 61 6.03 1.73 4.09
C GLY A 61 7.40 1.22 3.68
N ALA A 62 7.49 0.02 3.14
CA ALA A 62 8.76 -0.56 2.72
C ALA A 62 8.82 -0.75 1.20
N GLY A 63 10.01 -1.11 0.71
CA GLY A 63 10.18 -1.49 -0.69
C GLY A 63 9.25 -2.64 -1.10
N PHE A 64 9.10 -2.82 -2.40
CA PHE A 64 8.10 -3.70 -3.03
C PHE A 64 8.04 -5.14 -2.46
N ARG A 65 9.10 -5.64 -1.81
CA ARG A 65 9.14 -6.95 -1.14
C ARG A 65 8.23 -7.10 0.09
N HIS A 66 7.91 -5.99 0.74
CA HIS A 66 7.07 -5.93 1.95
C HIS A 66 5.98 -4.88 1.74
N PHE A 67 5.10 -5.10 0.75
CA PHE A 67 4.13 -4.10 0.34
C PHE A 67 2.76 -4.73 0.08
N GLY A 68 1.70 -4.04 0.49
CA GLY A 68 0.31 -4.35 0.18
C GLY A 68 -0.30 -5.49 1.00
N TYR A 69 0.28 -5.88 2.12
CA TYR A 69 -0.34 -6.84 3.04
C TYR A 69 -1.16 -6.11 4.12
N LEU A 70 -2.24 -6.76 4.56
CA LEU A 70 -3.08 -6.27 5.66
C LEU A 70 -2.32 -6.41 6.99
N VAL A 71 -2.24 -5.32 7.75
CA VAL A 71 -1.62 -5.29 9.09
C VAL A 71 -2.63 -5.09 10.21
N GLY A 72 -3.80 -4.53 9.88
CA GLY A 72 -4.85 -4.28 10.85
C GLY A 72 -6.23 -4.22 10.21
N PHE A 73 -7.26 -4.49 11.01
CA PHE A 73 -8.67 -4.44 10.64
C PHE A 73 -9.50 -3.98 11.84
N ASN A 74 -10.23 -2.88 11.72
CA ASN A 74 -11.01 -2.26 12.81
C ASN A 74 -10.24 -2.19 14.14
N ASP A 75 -9.04 -1.59 14.13
CA ASP A 75 -8.16 -1.45 15.30
C ASP A 75 -7.58 -2.77 15.85
N GLU A 76 -7.86 -3.92 15.23
CA GLU A 76 -7.24 -5.20 15.57
C GLU A 76 -6.02 -5.49 14.68
N ALA A 77 -4.88 -5.78 15.31
CA ALA A 77 -3.67 -6.17 14.59
C ALA A 77 -3.79 -7.60 14.02
N ILE A 78 -3.37 -7.79 12.78
CA ILE A 78 -3.31 -9.10 12.13
C ILE A 78 -2.04 -9.83 12.54
N ASP A 79 -2.16 -11.12 12.92
CA ASP A 79 -1.01 -11.99 13.17
C ASP A 79 -0.10 -12.04 11.92
N GLY A 80 1.20 -11.83 12.12
CA GLY A 80 2.22 -11.93 11.07
C GLY A 80 2.18 -13.22 10.27
N ASN A 81 1.76 -14.34 10.87
CA ASN A 81 1.59 -15.63 10.20
C ASN A 81 0.41 -15.65 9.21
N LEU A 82 -0.57 -14.78 9.41
CA LEU A 82 -1.76 -14.61 8.57
C LEU A 82 -1.58 -13.54 7.50
N MET A 83 -0.53 -12.72 7.58
CA MET A 83 -0.21 -11.74 6.56
C MET A 83 0.04 -12.41 5.20
N ARG A 84 -0.57 -11.84 4.16
CA ARG A 84 -0.49 -12.35 2.79
C ARG A 84 -0.21 -11.22 1.82
N ARG A 85 0.53 -11.54 0.76
CA ARG A 85 0.80 -10.61 -0.34
C ARG A 85 -0.30 -10.72 -1.39
N PRO A 86 -0.74 -9.60 -1.99
CA PRO A 86 -1.59 -9.63 -3.16
C PRO A 86 -0.76 -9.94 -4.42
N SER A 87 -1.38 -9.89 -5.59
CA SER A 87 -0.67 -10.02 -6.87
C SER A 87 0.16 -8.77 -7.14
N PHE A 88 1.22 -8.90 -7.95
CA PHE A 88 2.05 -7.76 -8.31
C PHE A 88 1.28 -6.64 -9.02
N ARG A 89 0.25 -7.01 -9.80
CA ARG A 89 -0.64 -6.05 -10.46
C ARG A 89 -1.40 -5.21 -9.44
N THR A 90 -1.92 -5.83 -8.39
CA THR A 90 -2.64 -5.13 -7.32
C THR A 90 -1.69 -4.27 -6.48
N MET A 91 -0.46 -4.75 -6.25
CA MET A 91 0.58 -3.95 -5.57
C MET A 91 0.93 -2.68 -6.35
N ASP A 92 1.16 -2.78 -7.66
CA ASP A 92 1.42 -1.63 -8.52
C ASP A 92 0.24 -0.64 -8.49
N ARG A 93 -0.99 -1.16 -8.52
CA ARG A 93 -2.20 -0.32 -8.42
C ARG A 93 -2.29 0.42 -7.08
N LEU A 94 -2.07 -0.29 -5.97
CA LEU A 94 -2.01 0.30 -4.63
C LEU A 94 -0.90 1.37 -4.55
N GLN A 95 0.27 1.10 -5.12
CA GLN A 95 1.39 2.04 -5.13
C GLN A 95 1.04 3.36 -5.84
N ARG A 96 0.33 3.30 -6.97
CA ARG A 96 -0.14 4.50 -7.68
C ARG A 96 -1.11 5.33 -6.84
N VAL A 97 -2.07 4.67 -6.20
CA VAL A 97 -3.05 5.32 -5.31
C VAL A 97 -2.36 6.01 -4.14
N VAL A 98 -1.46 5.30 -3.46
CA VAL A 98 -0.68 5.83 -2.32
C VAL A 98 0.20 7.00 -2.74
N THR A 99 0.88 6.89 -3.87
CA THR A 99 1.78 7.95 -4.35
C THR A 99 1.01 9.20 -4.75
N ALA A 100 -0.16 9.04 -5.38
CA ALA A 100 -1.04 10.15 -5.71
C ALA A 100 -1.52 10.89 -4.44
N GLU A 101 -1.90 10.15 -3.40
CA GLU A 101 -2.35 10.75 -2.14
C GLU A 101 -1.22 11.48 -1.39
N ILE A 102 -0.03 10.87 -1.31
CA ILE A 102 1.14 11.54 -0.73
C ILE A 102 1.45 12.85 -1.46
N ALA A 103 1.39 12.85 -2.80
CA ALA A 103 1.61 14.06 -3.60
C ALA A 103 0.53 15.13 -3.36
N ARG A 104 -0.74 14.72 -3.23
CA ARG A 104 -1.86 15.60 -2.91
C ARG A 104 -1.66 16.30 -1.57
N VAL A 105 -1.36 15.53 -0.52
CA VAL A 105 -1.12 16.02 0.83
C VAL A 105 0.10 16.94 0.88
N ALA A 106 1.19 16.59 0.20
CA ALA A 106 2.38 17.43 0.14
C ALA A 106 2.09 18.81 -0.49
N LYS A 107 1.31 18.83 -1.58
CA LYS A 107 0.90 20.07 -2.26
C LYS A 107 -0.02 20.94 -1.41
N GLU A 108 -0.91 20.31 -0.64
CA GLU A 108 -1.80 21.00 0.30
C GLU A 108 -1.00 21.67 1.43
N LYS A 109 -0.08 20.92 2.06
CA LYS A 109 0.84 21.47 3.07
C LYS A 109 1.70 22.62 2.54
N GLU A 110 2.20 22.50 1.31
CA GLU A 110 2.96 23.58 0.68
C GLU A 110 2.14 24.87 0.53
N ARG A 111 0.86 24.74 0.15
CA ARG A 111 -0.05 25.89 0.04
C ARG A 111 -0.33 26.53 1.39
N GLU A 112 -0.59 25.72 2.41
CA GLU A 112 -0.80 26.19 3.78
C GLU A 112 0.42 26.96 4.31
N MET A 113 1.63 26.38 4.16
CA MET A 113 2.86 27.05 4.58
C MET A 113 3.10 28.37 3.85
N ARG A 114 2.82 28.43 2.54
CA ARG A 114 2.91 29.69 1.77
C ARG A 114 1.91 30.73 2.27
N GLY A 115 0.71 30.31 2.65
CA GLY A 115 -0.30 31.17 3.26
C GLY A 115 0.18 31.76 4.60
N ILE A 116 0.69 30.91 5.48
CA ILE A 116 1.23 31.31 6.79
C ILE A 116 2.44 32.24 6.63
N LEU A 117 3.38 31.93 5.72
CA LEU A 117 4.53 32.78 5.48
C LEU A 117 4.10 34.17 4.98
N LYS A 118 3.09 34.22 4.11
CA LYS A 118 2.57 35.49 3.59
C LYS A 118 1.91 36.31 4.70
N SER A 119 1.16 35.69 5.63
CA SER A 119 0.57 36.43 6.75
C SER A 119 1.63 36.98 7.71
N LEU A 120 2.67 36.19 8.00
CA LEU A 120 3.78 36.60 8.87
C LEU A 120 4.65 37.72 8.29
N LEU A 121 4.71 37.85 6.96
CA LEU A 121 5.45 38.93 6.28
C LEU A 121 4.60 40.19 6.02
N SER A 122 3.30 40.13 6.30
CA SER A 122 2.36 41.26 6.14
C SER A 122 2.01 41.96 7.47
N GLU A 123 2.51 41.44 8.59
CA GLU A 123 2.56 42.12 9.91
C GLU A 123 3.90 42.84 10.07
#